data_AF-A0A2N3L4G9-F1
#
_entry.id   AF-A0A2N3L4G9-F1
#
_cell.length_a   1.000
_cell.length_b   1.000
_cell.length_c   1.000
_cell.angle_alpha   90.00
_cell.angle_beta   90.00
_cell.angle_gamma   90.00
#
_symmetry.space_group_name_H-M   'P 1'
#
loop_
_entity.id
_entity.type
_entity.pdbx_description
1 polymer ?
#
loop_
_entity_poly.entity_id
_entity_poly.type
_entity_poly.pdbx_seq_one_letter_code
_entity_poly.pdbx_strand_id
1 'polypeptide(L)'
;MLSDNSNHAGCDVMSGDDQGSINVKTAVDTDDKEAGLVDQEGKNTSGNTQLSEVGLDQNMDANYCFADIYVRNAPVYLKGFTGEPDGSVQAELRDSNKGLLAFEQGVCEITASSSFLTVAMSASDNAGLDQIRDYFEQTLRKMSAEKAIEFDWRKM
;
A
#
# COMPACT_ATOMS: atom_id res chain seq x y z
N MET A 1 -39.35 -35.95 32.96
CA MET A 1 -39.22 -34.73 33.77
C MET A 1 -39.44 -33.54 32.86
N LEU A 2 -40.12 -32.53 33.40
CA LEU A 2 -40.77 -31.42 32.69
C LEU A 2 -39.77 -30.50 31.98
N SER A 3 -40.17 -30.04 30.80
CA SER A 3 -39.58 -28.95 30.04
C SER A 3 -39.86 -27.61 30.73
N ASP A 4 -38.94 -26.65 30.68
CA ASP A 4 -39.28 -25.23 30.75
C ASP A 4 -38.36 -24.38 29.86
N ASN A 5 -38.99 -23.39 29.25
CA ASN A 5 -38.60 -22.56 28.13
C ASN A 5 -38.92 -21.10 28.50
N SER A 6 -38.14 -20.14 27.98
CA SER A 6 -38.46 -18.68 27.87
C SER A 6 -38.51 -17.87 29.19
N ASN A 7 -38.32 -16.55 29.30
CA ASN A 7 -38.06 -15.41 28.40
C ASN A 7 -37.56 -14.23 29.28
N HIS A 8 -36.62 -13.40 28.81
CA HIS A 8 -36.77 -11.99 28.38
C HIS A 8 -37.29 -10.94 29.40
N ALA A 9 -36.43 -9.96 29.69
CA ALA A 9 -36.71 -8.54 29.99
C ALA A 9 -35.48 -7.77 29.44
N GLY A 10 -35.53 -6.74 28.59
CA GLY A 10 -36.47 -5.62 28.48
C GLY A 10 -35.99 -4.50 29.41
N CYS A 11 -35.17 -3.54 28.94
CA CYS A 11 -35.47 -2.10 28.75
C CYS A 11 -34.19 -1.32 29.16
N ASP A 12 -33.79 -0.13 28.70
CA ASP A 12 -34.32 0.86 27.76
C ASP A 12 -33.19 1.84 27.34
N VAL A 13 -33.46 2.56 26.26
CA VAL A 13 -32.69 3.63 25.62
C VAL A 13 -32.53 4.86 26.50
N MET A 14 -31.38 5.56 26.40
CA MET A 14 -31.33 7.01 26.61
C MET A 14 -30.38 7.69 25.60
N SER A 15 -30.97 8.61 24.84
CA SER A 15 -30.34 9.59 23.95
C SER A 15 -29.42 10.56 24.71
N GLY A 16 -28.39 11.03 24.02
CA GLY A 16 -27.62 12.21 24.40
C GLY A 16 -27.01 12.84 23.15
N ASP A 17 -27.69 13.86 22.63
CA ASP A 17 -27.14 14.83 21.69
C ASP A 17 -26.02 15.63 22.40
N ASP A 18 -24.86 15.79 21.76
CA ASP A 18 -24.10 17.02 21.97
C ASP A 18 -23.38 17.44 20.68
N GLN A 19 -23.76 18.63 20.21
CA GLN A 19 -23.14 19.32 19.10
C GLN A 19 -21.86 20.02 19.59
N GLY A 20 -20.73 19.66 18.99
CA GLY A 20 -19.46 20.37 19.17
C GLY A 20 -18.92 20.86 17.84
N SER A 21 -19.16 22.14 17.55
CA SER A 21 -18.76 22.84 16.33
C SER A 21 -17.25 22.89 16.07
N ILE A 22 -16.89 22.69 14.80
CA ILE A 22 -15.68 23.08 14.05
C ILE A 22 -14.83 24.21 14.64
N ASN A 23 -13.49 24.05 14.59
CA ASN A 23 -12.62 25.19 14.28
C ASN A 23 -11.33 24.76 13.55
N VAL A 24 -11.28 25.09 12.26
CA VAL A 24 -10.09 25.07 11.39
C VAL A 24 -9.17 26.21 11.81
N LYS A 25 -7.88 25.93 12.03
CA LYS A 25 -6.85 26.97 12.12
C LYS A 25 -5.91 26.86 10.92
N THR A 26 -6.26 27.56 9.86
CA THR A 26 -5.32 28.02 8.82
C THR A 26 -4.55 29.21 9.38
N ALA A 27 -3.24 29.08 9.52
CA ALA A 27 -2.35 30.22 9.74
C ALA A 27 -1.92 30.75 8.35
N VAL A 28 -2.43 31.93 8.01
CA VAL A 28 -1.93 32.79 6.95
C VAL A 28 -1.22 33.92 7.68
N ASP A 29 0.11 33.97 7.58
CA ASP A 29 0.86 35.19 7.89
C ASP A 29 1.20 35.87 6.57
N THR A 30 0.46 36.94 6.30
CA THR A 30 0.78 37.96 5.32
C THR A 30 1.48 39.08 6.07
N ASP A 31 2.71 39.42 5.68
CA ASP A 31 3.27 40.74 5.96
C ASP A 31 3.75 41.33 4.62
N ASP A 32 2.88 42.19 4.08
CA ASP A 32 3.23 43.21 3.10
C ASP A 32 4.04 44.32 3.78
N LYS A 33 5.12 44.79 3.15
CA LYS A 33 5.39 46.23 2.88
C LYS A 33 6.51 46.42 1.84
N GLU A 34 6.09 46.93 0.68
CA GLU A 34 6.64 48.04 -0.14
C GLU A 34 8.11 48.45 0.00
N ALA A 35 8.84 48.88 -1.04
CA ALA A 35 8.52 49.33 -2.39
C ALA A 35 9.82 49.35 -3.22
N GLY A 36 9.71 49.29 -4.55
CA GLY A 36 10.85 49.52 -5.43
C GLY A 36 10.54 49.28 -6.90
N LEU A 37 9.84 50.22 -7.53
CA LEU A 37 9.77 50.34 -8.99
C LEU A 37 11.17 50.63 -9.55
N VAL A 38 11.67 49.73 -10.41
CA VAL A 38 12.60 50.09 -11.49
C VAL A 38 12.36 49.14 -12.67
N ASP A 39 11.78 49.70 -13.73
CA ASP A 39 11.83 49.12 -15.08
C ASP A 39 13.29 49.01 -15.53
N GLN A 40 13.68 47.84 -16.04
CA GLN A 40 14.67 47.76 -17.13
C GLN A 40 14.62 46.42 -17.86
N GLU A 41 14.48 46.54 -19.18
CA GLU A 41 14.43 45.49 -20.20
C GLU A 41 15.67 44.58 -20.20
N GLY A 42 15.43 43.30 -20.53
CA GLY A 42 16.29 42.54 -21.44
C GLY A 42 17.47 41.78 -20.83
N LYS A 43 17.26 40.49 -20.52
CA LYS A 43 18.06 39.36 -21.03
C LYS A 43 17.62 38.05 -20.40
N ASN A 44 16.84 37.30 -21.17
CA ASN A 44 16.69 35.86 -21.13
C ASN A 44 18.06 35.18 -21.36
N THR A 45 18.81 34.96 -20.29
CA THR A 45 19.84 33.93 -20.23
C THR A 45 19.26 32.72 -19.50
N SER A 46 18.81 31.75 -20.31
CA SER A 46 18.54 30.37 -19.90
C SER A 46 19.82 29.79 -19.29
N GLY A 47 19.94 29.93 -17.97
CA GLY A 47 20.86 29.13 -17.18
C GLY A 47 20.27 27.73 -17.15
N ASN A 48 20.66 26.90 -18.10
CA ASN A 48 20.46 25.46 -18.01
C ASN A 48 21.31 24.99 -16.83
N THR A 49 20.74 25.03 -15.62
CA THR A 49 21.24 24.23 -14.50
C THR A 49 21.14 22.80 -15.00
N GLN A 50 22.25 22.25 -15.50
CA GLN A 50 22.40 20.82 -15.63
C GLN A 50 22.16 20.26 -14.23
N LEU A 51 20.93 19.80 -14.01
CA LEU A 51 20.67 18.77 -13.03
C LEU A 51 21.67 17.68 -13.43
N SER A 52 22.72 17.55 -12.61
CA SER A 52 23.55 16.35 -12.63
C SER A 52 22.56 15.20 -12.64
N GLU A 53 22.46 14.49 -13.77
CA GLU A 53 21.82 13.18 -13.81
C GLU A 53 22.56 12.39 -12.74
N VAL A 54 21.94 12.28 -11.56
CA VAL A 54 22.27 11.23 -10.61
C VAL A 54 22.05 9.98 -11.44
N GLY A 55 23.14 9.34 -11.85
CA GLY A 55 23.06 8.12 -12.63
C GLY A 55 22.28 7.12 -11.80
N LEU A 56 20.98 7.01 -12.09
CA LEU A 56 20.18 5.90 -11.63
C LEU A 56 20.82 4.70 -12.29
N ASP A 57 21.45 3.88 -11.47
CA ASP A 57 22.12 2.67 -11.90
C ASP A 57 21.14 1.90 -12.79
N GLN A 58 21.44 1.80 -14.09
CA GLN A 58 20.56 1.19 -15.09
C GLN A 58 20.35 -0.31 -14.82
N ASN A 59 21.04 -0.87 -13.82
CA ASN A 59 20.83 -2.20 -13.28
C ASN A 59 19.74 -2.30 -12.19
N MET A 60 19.19 -1.18 -11.72
CA MET A 60 18.13 -1.20 -10.70
C MET A 60 16.83 -1.80 -11.25
N ASP A 61 16.61 -1.69 -12.57
CA ASP A 61 15.48 -2.30 -13.28
C ASP A 61 15.58 -3.84 -13.34
N ALA A 62 16.77 -4.42 -13.13
CA ALA A 62 16.95 -5.87 -13.21
C ALA A 62 16.29 -6.64 -12.05
N ASN A 63 16.05 -5.98 -10.91
CA ASN A 63 15.59 -6.61 -9.68
C ASN A 63 14.15 -6.22 -9.32
N TYR A 64 13.31 -6.00 -10.33
CA TYR A 64 11.89 -5.71 -10.17
C TYR A 64 11.03 -6.73 -10.95
N CYS A 65 9.88 -7.11 -10.39
CA CYS A 65 8.86 -7.83 -11.14
C CYS A 65 7.44 -7.51 -10.66
N PHE A 66 6.47 -7.71 -11.54
CA PHE A 66 5.06 -7.54 -11.20
C PHE A 66 4.17 -8.62 -11.85
N ALA A 67 3.00 -8.86 -11.26
CA ALA A 67 2.00 -9.78 -11.80
C ALA A 67 0.59 -9.32 -11.43
N ASP A 68 -0.37 -9.65 -12.30
CA ASP A 68 -1.81 -9.61 -11.97
C ASP A 68 -2.29 -11.05 -11.87
N ILE A 69 -2.73 -11.45 -10.68
CA ILE A 69 -3.02 -12.85 -10.38
C ILE A 69 -4.51 -12.97 -10.12
N TYR A 70 -5.18 -13.76 -10.94
CA TYR A 70 -6.61 -14.01 -10.78
C TYR A 70 -6.88 -14.92 -9.59
N VAL A 71 -7.57 -14.38 -8.59
CA VAL A 71 -8.10 -15.12 -7.44
C VAL A 71 -9.42 -14.49 -6.99
N ARG A 72 -10.48 -15.30 -6.91
CA ARG A 72 -11.79 -14.78 -6.45
C ARG A 72 -11.73 -14.40 -4.98
N ASN A 73 -12.38 -13.29 -4.63
CA ASN A 73 -12.38 -12.75 -3.28
C ASN A 73 -10.97 -12.39 -2.78
N ALA A 74 -10.18 -11.74 -3.65
CA ALA A 74 -8.77 -11.40 -3.43
C ALA A 74 -8.46 -10.73 -2.06
N PRO A 75 -9.32 -9.86 -1.47
CA PRO A 75 -9.00 -9.20 -0.20
C PRO A 75 -8.83 -10.17 0.97
N VAL A 76 -9.40 -11.38 0.90
CA VAL A 76 -9.17 -12.42 1.92
C VAL A 76 -7.74 -12.93 1.90
N TYR A 77 -7.16 -13.10 0.71
CA TYR A 77 -5.77 -13.52 0.57
C TYR A 77 -4.81 -12.43 1.03
N LEU A 78 -5.10 -11.16 0.73
CA LEU A 78 -4.34 -10.03 1.25
C LEU A 78 -4.28 -10.06 2.78
N LYS A 79 -5.43 -10.23 3.44
CA LYS A 79 -5.47 -10.38 4.91
C LYS A 79 -4.66 -11.58 5.40
N GLY A 80 -4.65 -12.67 4.64
CA GLY A 80 -3.83 -13.84 4.96
C GLY A 80 -2.33 -13.56 4.90
N PHE A 81 -1.87 -12.76 3.93
CA PHE A 81 -0.48 -12.30 3.86
C PHE A 81 -0.09 -11.38 5.01
N THR A 82 -1.01 -10.52 5.47
CA THR A 82 -0.71 -9.48 6.47
C THR A 82 -1.15 -9.81 7.90
N GLY A 83 -1.79 -10.96 8.13
CA GLY A 83 -2.44 -11.28 9.40
C GLY A 83 -1.47 -11.77 10.48
N GLU A 84 -0.70 -12.83 10.18
CA GLU A 84 0.31 -13.39 11.09
C GLU A 84 1.47 -13.97 10.26
N PRO A 85 2.45 -13.15 9.84
CA PRO A 85 3.62 -13.66 9.16
C PRO A 85 4.41 -14.59 10.09
N ASP A 86 5.07 -15.60 9.53
CA ASP A 86 5.87 -16.62 10.24
C ASP A 86 7.18 -16.08 10.87
N GLY A 87 7.30 -14.76 11.01
CA GLY A 87 8.47 -14.04 11.51
C GLY A 87 9.57 -13.82 10.47
N SER A 88 9.49 -14.44 9.29
CA SER A 88 10.48 -14.27 8.21
C SER A 88 10.27 -12.98 7.40
N VAL A 89 9.11 -12.36 7.53
CA VAL A 89 8.69 -11.16 6.82
C VAL A 89 7.95 -10.21 7.76
N GLN A 90 8.17 -8.91 7.62
CA GLN A 90 7.34 -7.91 8.27
C GLN A 90 6.17 -7.59 7.34
N ALA A 91 4.94 -7.68 7.86
CA ALA A 91 3.75 -7.44 7.07
C ALA A 91 2.93 -6.28 7.62
N GLU A 92 2.45 -5.42 6.73
CA GLU A 92 1.61 -4.26 7.05
C GLU A 92 0.38 -4.26 6.16
N LEU A 93 -0.82 -4.19 6.77
CA LEU A 93 -2.05 -3.90 6.06
C LEU A 93 -2.29 -2.38 6.07
N ARG A 94 -2.11 -1.72 4.92
CA ARG A 94 -2.21 -0.25 4.79
C ARG A 94 -3.68 0.20 4.68
N ASP A 95 -4.49 -0.56 3.95
CA ASP A 95 -5.94 -0.37 3.86
C ASP A 95 -6.65 -1.71 3.58
N SER A 96 -7.97 -1.69 3.37
CA SER A 96 -8.77 -2.91 3.14
C SER A 96 -8.36 -3.71 1.90
N ASN A 97 -7.63 -3.09 0.97
CA ASN A 97 -7.26 -3.60 -0.34
C ASN A 97 -5.76 -3.40 -0.64
N LYS A 98 -4.94 -2.91 0.28
CA LYS A 98 -3.49 -2.72 0.08
C LYS A 98 -2.68 -3.22 1.27
N GLY A 99 -1.60 -3.93 0.98
CA GLY A 99 -0.62 -4.35 1.97
C GLY A 99 0.79 -4.32 1.44
N LEU A 100 1.73 -4.38 2.38
CA LEU A 100 3.16 -4.41 2.15
C LEU A 100 3.76 -5.60 2.90
N LEU A 101 4.64 -6.33 2.23
CA LEU A 101 5.52 -7.32 2.83
C LEU A 101 6.96 -6.82 2.69
N ALA A 102 7.67 -6.67 3.80
CA ALA A 102 9.05 -6.25 3.86
C ALA A 102 9.94 -7.43 4.28
N PHE A 103 10.90 -7.74 3.41
CA PHE A 103 11.92 -8.77 3.56
C PHE A 103 13.27 -8.10 3.84
N GLU A 104 14.26 -8.86 4.29
CA GLU A 104 15.61 -8.34 4.50
C GLU A 104 16.21 -7.73 3.21
N GLN A 105 15.94 -8.37 2.06
CA GLN A 105 16.54 -8.03 0.78
C GLN A 105 15.57 -7.34 -0.20
N GLY A 106 14.36 -6.97 0.22
CA GLY A 106 13.39 -6.36 -0.68
C GLY A 106 12.00 -6.17 -0.12
N VAL A 107 11.09 -5.75 -0.99
CA VAL A 107 9.69 -5.44 -0.65
C VAL A 107 8.74 -6.01 -1.68
N CYS A 108 7.52 -6.31 -1.24
CA CYS A 108 6.41 -6.76 -2.07
C CYS A 108 5.16 -5.95 -1.69
N GLU A 109 4.66 -5.16 -2.64
CA GLU A 109 3.39 -4.45 -2.52
C GLU A 109 2.28 -5.27 -3.16
N ILE A 110 1.15 -5.36 -2.45
CA ILE A 110 -0.01 -6.15 -2.86
C ILE A 110 -1.23 -5.25 -2.85
N THR A 111 -1.91 -5.14 -3.99
CA THR A 111 -3.23 -4.52 -4.11
C THR A 111 -4.26 -5.57 -4.48
N ALA A 112 -5.40 -5.57 -3.79
CA ALA A 112 -6.49 -6.50 -3.99
C ALA A 112 -7.71 -5.80 -4.62
N SER A 113 -8.28 -6.42 -5.64
CA SER A 113 -9.63 -6.11 -6.15
C SER A 113 -10.59 -7.25 -5.80
N SER A 114 -11.82 -7.27 -6.33
CA SER A 114 -12.73 -8.40 -6.09
C SER A 114 -12.22 -9.74 -6.63
N SER A 115 -11.35 -9.73 -7.65
CA SER A 115 -10.93 -10.95 -8.36
C SER A 115 -9.45 -10.99 -8.77
N PHE A 116 -8.66 -10.00 -8.37
CA PHE A 116 -7.23 -9.95 -8.68
C PHE A 116 -6.40 -9.51 -7.49
N LEU A 117 -5.23 -10.11 -7.36
CA LEU A 117 -4.09 -9.53 -6.64
C LEU A 117 -3.14 -8.94 -7.69
N THR A 118 -2.95 -7.63 -7.65
CA THR A 118 -1.86 -6.96 -8.37
C THR A 118 -0.68 -6.87 -7.42
N VAL A 119 0.46 -7.41 -7.85
CA VAL A 119 1.65 -7.56 -7.01
C VAL A 119 2.83 -6.90 -7.70
N ALA A 120 3.58 -6.09 -6.96
CA ALA A 120 4.81 -5.46 -7.39
C ALA A 120 5.91 -5.77 -6.38
N MET A 121 7.08 -6.21 -6.85
CA MET A 121 8.19 -6.62 -6.02
C MET A 121 9.47 -5.95 -6.49
N SER A 122 10.32 -5.57 -5.53
CA SER A 122 11.68 -5.12 -5.81
C SER A 122 12.64 -5.70 -4.78
N ALA A 123 13.84 -6.08 -5.21
CA ALA A 123 14.89 -6.60 -4.33
C ALA A 123 16.26 -5.98 -4.64
N SER A 124 17.23 -6.21 -3.76
CA SER A 124 18.63 -5.78 -3.93
C SER A 124 19.36 -6.56 -5.04
N ASP A 125 18.95 -7.81 -5.30
CA ASP A 125 19.47 -8.67 -6.34
C ASP A 125 18.41 -9.69 -6.83
N ASN A 126 18.74 -10.45 -7.88
CA ASN A 126 17.84 -11.46 -8.45
C ASN A 126 17.53 -12.60 -7.46
N ALA A 127 18.45 -12.94 -6.55
CA ALA A 127 18.23 -14.03 -5.58
C ALA A 127 17.20 -13.61 -4.52
N GLY A 128 17.27 -12.36 -4.06
CA GLY A 128 16.25 -11.75 -3.21
C GLY A 128 14.90 -11.67 -3.92
N LEU A 129 14.89 -11.32 -5.21
CA LEU A 129 13.64 -11.29 -5.98
C LEU A 129 13.01 -12.69 -6.12
N ASP A 130 13.82 -13.70 -6.42
CA ASP A 130 13.39 -15.10 -6.50
C ASP A 130 12.81 -15.58 -5.16
N GLN A 131 13.46 -15.24 -4.03
CA GLN A 131 12.98 -15.55 -2.68
C GLN A 131 11.60 -14.93 -2.40
N ILE A 132 11.41 -13.65 -2.74
CA ILE A 132 10.13 -12.95 -2.52
C ILE A 132 9.02 -13.60 -3.35
N ARG A 133 9.29 -13.93 -4.63
CA ARG A 133 8.33 -14.64 -5.49
C ARG A 133 7.97 -16.01 -4.93
N ASP A 134 8.97 -16.80 -4.54
CA ASP A 134 8.75 -18.15 -4.01
C ASP A 134 7.91 -18.12 -2.72
N TYR A 135 8.22 -17.19 -1.82
CA TYR A 135 7.42 -16.97 -0.62
C TYR A 135 5.97 -16.63 -0.98
N PHE A 136 5.78 -15.69 -1.91
CA PHE A 136 4.45 -15.25 -2.32
C PHE A 136 3.64 -16.39 -2.95
N GLU A 137 4.21 -17.13 -3.91
CA GLU A 137 3.54 -18.23 -4.59
C GLU A 137 3.16 -19.35 -3.62
N GLN A 138 4.09 -19.76 -2.75
CA GLN A 138 3.84 -20.82 -1.78
C GLN A 138 2.76 -20.41 -0.79
N THR A 139 2.79 -19.17 -0.30
CA THR A 139 1.81 -18.67 0.65
C THR A 139 0.42 -18.56 0.00
N LEU A 140 0.33 -18.03 -1.22
CA LEU A 140 -0.94 -17.95 -1.94
C LEU A 140 -1.52 -19.35 -2.23
N ARG A 141 -0.69 -20.30 -2.66
CA ARG A 141 -1.09 -21.69 -2.91
C ARG A 141 -1.52 -22.42 -1.63
N LYS A 142 -0.91 -22.13 -0.47
CA LYS A 142 -1.33 -22.69 0.83
C LYS A 142 -2.69 -22.17 1.26
N MET A 143 -3.00 -20.90 0.99
CA MET A 143 -4.27 -20.27 1.37
C MET A 143 -5.41 -20.64 0.41
N SER A 144 -5.11 -20.91 -0.85
CA SER A 144 -6.11 -21.20 -1.86
C SER A 144 -6.52 -22.66 -1.89
N ALA A 145 -7.83 -22.90 -1.98
CA ALA A 145 -8.38 -24.22 -2.31
C ALA A 145 -8.33 -24.53 -3.82
N GLU A 146 -7.99 -23.54 -4.65
CA GLU A 146 -7.90 -23.69 -6.10
C GLU A 146 -6.59 -24.40 -6.48
N LYS A 147 -6.70 -25.51 -7.22
CA LYS A 147 -5.55 -26.38 -7.55
C LYS A 147 -4.59 -25.80 -8.61
N ALA A 148 -4.99 -24.75 -9.32
CA ALA A 148 -4.20 -24.14 -10.38
C ALA A 148 -4.34 -22.61 -10.30
N ILE A 149 -3.44 -21.98 -9.55
CA ILE A 149 -3.21 -20.53 -9.62
C ILE A 149 -2.05 -20.32 -10.58
N GLU A 150 -2.30 -19.56 -11.64
CA GLU A 150 -1.28 -19.18 -12.61
C GLU A 150 -0.58 -17.89 -12.18
N PHE A 151 0.74 -17.86 -12.35
CA PHE A 151 1.58 -16.71 -12.05
C PHE A 151 2.34 -16.33 -13.32
N ASP A 152 2.05 -15.15 -13.86
CA ASP A 152 2.74 -14.58 -15.02
C ASP A 152 3.55 -13.36 -14.58
N TRP A 153 4.77 -13.63 -14.09
CA TRP A 153 5.69 -12.60 -13.62
C TRP A 153 6.32 -11.86 -14.80
N ARG A 154 6.14 -10.54 -14.83
CA ARG A 154 6.69 -9.65 -15.85
C ARG A 154 7.83 -8.83 -15.26
N LYS A 155 8.93 -8.72 -16.00
CA LYS A 155 10.01 -7.75 -15.74
C LYS A 155 9.60 -6.39 -16.32
N MET A 156 10.06 -5.30 -15.70
CA MET A 156 9.96 -3.95 -16.28
C MET A 156 11.22 -3.59 -17.03
#